data_AF-A0A9W2Z018-F1
#
_entry.id   AF-A0A9W2Z018-F1
#
_cell.length_a   1.000
_cell.length_b   1.000
_cell.length_c   1.000
_cell.angle_alpha   90.00
_cell.angle_beta   90.00
_cell.angle_gamma   90.00
#
_symmetry.space_group_name_H-M   'P 1'
#
loop_
_entity.id
_entity.type
_entity.pdbx_description
1 polymer ?
#
loop_
_entity_poly.entity_id
_entity_poly.type
_entity_poly.pdbx_seq_one_letter_code
_entity_poly.pdbx_strand_id
1 'polypeptide(L)'
;MSKKGIPWPPNYSKVPRLKDSPLISKKYKLTFCPAGKVASSFFTRYMMVMESNGTLTSPYDIPIAEAGRERVSSLKSLNKSGNMLSFLQSSTKVVFGRDPYSRILSAYIDKMFSPNPFYWKHWGERTLKMLRIDKTKGRCASNVTFAQFLVYALNDLRKTDVHLMPVSTLCNMCGIIYDVVGKLETVREDLDYLSRKHNISSAFQYAKDYKLSASNDVLYDSVTSAFAWKSDIKRCIGLDEMGLRIWRKLQLRGIIDSRISYPFKSGELENMTAETFISFCQEAIKASTDSAQLKKQKVRVFMEAYGSVRNVLLQKISANYGDDFDMFGYDPTPDMFENLNQFKEPRFLQWDKHWLV
;
A
#
# COMPACT_ATOMS: atom_id res chain seq x y z
N MET A 1 -2.98 -15.12 -16.90
CA MET A 1 -3.75 -16.23 -17.52
C MET A 1 -4.97 -16.47 -16.65
N SER A 2 -6.19 -16.27 -17.18
CA SER A 2 -7.39 -16.69 -16.45
C SER A 2 -7.37 -18.22 -16.39
N LYS A 3 -7.29 -18.78 -15.18
CA LYS A 3 -7.58 -20.20 -15.00
C LYS A 3 -9.05 -20.34 -15.37
N LYS A 4 -9.32 -20.98 -16.52
CA LYS A 4 -10.68 -21.32 -16.97
C LYS A 4 -11.43 -21.97 -15.80
N GLY A 5 -12.65 -21.49 -15.61
CA GLY A 5 -13.48 -21.77 -14.45
C GLY A 5 -13.55 -23.26 -14.10
N ILE A 6 -13.10 -23.56 -12.88
CA ILE A 6 -13.68 -24.67 -12.14
C ILE A 6 -15.15 -24.29 -11.93
N PRO A 7 -16.12 -25.11 -12.39
CA PRO A 7 -17.52 -24.88 -12.10
C PRO A 7 -17.73 -24.67 -10.60
N TRP A 8 -18.54 -23.67 -10.24
CA TRP A 8 -18.89 -23.38 -8.86
C TRP A 8 -19.37 -24.67 -8.16
N PRO A 9 -18.78 -25.09 -7.02
CA PRO A 9 -19.38 -26.13 -6.20
C PRO A 9 -20.81 -25.70 -5.87
N PRO A 10 -21.83 -26.54 -6.12
CA PRO A 10 -23.24 -26.13 -6.03
C PRO A 10 -23.66 -25.52 -4.69
N ASN A 11 -22.91 -25.74 -3.60
CA ASN A 11 -23.38 -25.46 -2.26
C ASN A 11 -22.33 -24.77 -1.38
N TYR A 12 -22.09 -23.48 -1.59
CA TYR A 12 -21.92 -22.61 -0.42
C TYR A 12 -23.30 -22.39 0.17
N SER A 13 -23.64 -23.13 1.23
CA SER A 13 -24.90 -22.96 1.97
C SER A 13 -24.83 -21.81 2.98
N LYS A 14 -23.63 -21.22 3.17
CA LYS A 14 -23.36 -20.16 4.15
C LYS A 14 -22.36 -19.16 3.59
N VAL A 15 -22.49 -17.91 4.03
CA VAL A 15 -21.50 -16.85 3.77
C VAL A 15 -20.16 -17.24 4.39
N PRO A 16 -19.05 -17.24 3.62
CA PRO A 16 -17.73 -17.53 4.17
C PRO A 16 -17.34 -16.57 5.29
N ARG A 17 -16.57 -17.04 6.27
CA ARG A 17 -16.06 -16.17 7.34
C ARG A 17 -15.04 -15.20 6.74
N LEU A 18 -15.39 -13.92 6.71
CA LEU A 18 -14.54 -12.86 6.16
C LEU A 18 -13.97 -12.03 7.31
N LYS A 19 -12.65 -11.80 7.28
CA LYS A 19 -11.95 -10.98 8.28
C LYS A 19 -12.29 -9.50 8.12
N ASP A 20 -12.57 -9.08 6.89
CA ASP A 20 -13.02 -7.75 6.55
C ASP A 20 -14.21 -7.82 5.57
N SER A 21 -15.11 -6.85 5.62
CA SER A 21 -16.29 -6.84 4.76
C SER A 21 -15.89 -6.41 3.34
N PRO A 22 -16.13 -7.21 2.30
CA PRO A 22 -15.93 -6.79 0.92
C PRO A 22 -16.77 -5.56 0.59
N LEU A 23 -16.23 -4.66 -0.23
CA LEU A 23 -17.00 -3.58 -0.84
C LEU A 23 -17.87 -4.17 -1.95
N ILE A 24 -19.07 -3.63 -2.13
CA ILE A 24 -20.00 -4.09 -3.16
C ILE A 24 -20.51 -2.92 -4.00
N SER A 25 -20.67 -3.17 -5.29
CA SER A 25 -21.48 -2.31 -6.17
C SER A 25 -22.76 -3.05 -6.48
N LYS A 26 -23.89 -2.50 -6.03
CA LYS A 26 -25.21 -3.08 -6.33
C LYS A 26 -25.55 -2.88 -7.80
N LYS A 27 -25.18 -1.74 -8.37
CA LYS A 27 -25.43 -1.37 -9.76
C LYS A 27 -24.75 -2.33 -10.74
N TYR A 28 -23.47 -2.62 -10.53
CA TYR A 28 -22.69 -3.47 -11.45
C TYR A 28 -22.58 -4.93 -11.00
N LYS A 29 -23.23 -5.29 -9.88
CA LYS A 29 -23.10 -6.60 -9.23
C LYS A 29 -21.63 -6.99 -9.07
N LEU A 30 -20.85 -6.12 -8.44
CA LEU A 30 -19.43 -6.35 -8.17
C LEU A 30 -19.19 -6.55 -6.67
N THR A 31 -18.24 -7.41 -6.34
CA THR A 31 -17.71 -7.58 -4.99
C THR A 31 -16.19 -7.44 -5.02
N PHE A 32 -15.64 -6.52 -4.24
CA PHE A 32 -14.21 -6.24 -4.17
C PHE A 32 -13.69 -6.49 -2.76
N CYS A 33 -12.65 -7.32 -2.60
CA CYS A 33 -11.99 -7.49 -1.32
C CYS A 33 -10.96 -6.37 -1.07
N PRO A 34 -11.13 -5.52 -0.04
CA PRO A 34 -10.28 -4.35 0.15
C PRO A 34 -9.01 -4.69 0.96
N ALA A 35 -8.12 -5.51 0.41
CA ALA A 35 -6.88 -5.87 1.08
C ALA A 35 -5.89 -4.70 1.20
N GLY A 36 -5.24 -4.54 2.36
CA GLY A 36 -4.35 -3.42 2.60
C GLY A 36 -3.09 -3.47 1.72
N LYS A 37 -2.59 -2.29 1.32
CA LYS A 37 -1.36 -2.09 0.52
C LYS A 37 -1.38 -2.68 -0.90
N VAL A 38 -2.55 -3.07 -1.40
CA VAL A 38 -2.82 -3.42 -2.81
C VAL A 38 -3.63 -2.32 -3.52
N ALA A 39 -3.39 -1.06 -3.15
CA ALA A 39 -4.15 0.11 -3.60
C ALA A 39 -5.65 0.12 -3.22
N SER A 40 -6.00 -0.43 -2.05
CA SER A 40 -7.39 -0.46 -1.57
C SER A 40 -8.09 0.90 -1.59
N SER A 41 -7.42 2.00 -1.24
CA SER A 41 -8.02 3.33 -1.25
C SER A 41 -8.33 3.83 -2.67
N PHE A 42 -7.52 3.45 -3.67
CA PHE A 42 -7.84 3.69 -5.08
C PHE A 42 -9.09 2.90 -5.48
N PHE A 43 -9.16 1.61 -5.14
CA PHE A 43 -10.33 0.79 -5.46
C PHE A 43 -11.60 1.23 -4.73
N THR A 44 -11.51 1.75 -3.50
CA THR A 44 -12.67 2.38 -2.84
C THR A 44 -13.20 3.55 -3.69
N ARG A 45 -12.32 4.46 -4.13
CA ARG A 45 -12.70 5.59 -4.99
C ARG A 45 -13.20 5.14 -6.35
N TYR A 46 -12.62 4.10 -6.93
CA TYR A 46 -13.11 3.49 -8.17
C TYR A 46 -14.54 2.97 -8.02
N MET A 47 -14.88 2.32 -6.90
CA MET A 47 -16.25 1.91 -6.59
C MET A 47 -17.19 3.11 -6.36
N MET A 48 -16.70 4.20 -5.77
CA MET A 48 -17.48 5.43 -5.63
C MET A 48 -17.81 6.06 -7.00
N VAL A 49 -16.84 6.12 -7.91
CA VAL A 49 -17.04 6.60 -9.29
C VAL A 49 -18.08 5.76 -10.02
N MET A 50 -18.02 4.43 -9.88
CA MET A 50 -19.02 3.54 -10.46
C MET A 50 -20.45 3.88 -10.00
N GLU A 51 -20.63 4.07 -8.69
CA GLU A 51 -21.94 4.34 -8.07
C GLU A 51 -22.41 5.80 -8.27
N SER A 52 -21.59 6.67 -8.84
CA SER A 52 -21.88 8.12 -8.94
C SER A 52 -22.86 8.50 -10.05
N ASN A 53 -23.31 7.55 -10.87
CA ASN A 53 -24.15 7.79 -12.04
C ASN A 53 -23.58 8.83 -13.03
N GLY A 54 -22.25 8.87 -13.18
CA GLY A 54 -21.56 9.70 -14.18
C GLY A 54 -21.20 11.11 -13.70
N THR A 55 -21.52 11.47 -12.46
CA THR A 55 -21.08 12.75 -11.84
C THR A 55 -19.57 12.81 -11.58
N LEU A 56 -18.91 11.66 -11.48
CA LEU A 56 -17.47 11.53 -11.29
C LEU A 56 -16.91 10.71 -12.44
N THR A 57 -15.72 11.07 -12.91
CA THR A 57 -15.12 10.46 -14.11
C THR A 57 -13.81 9.77 -13.83
N SER A 58 -13.16 10.11 -12.72
CA SER A 58 -11.87 9.58 -12.32
C SER A 58 -11.84 9.30 -10.81
N PRO A 59 -11.21 8.20 -10.36
CA PRO A 59 -10.95 7.99 -8.93
C PRO A 59 -10.11 9.10 -8.30
N TYR A 60 -9.35 9.85 -9.10
CA TYR A 60 -8.54 10.98 -8.63
C TYR A 60 -9.35 12.26 -8.42
N ASP A 61 -10.62 12.32 -8.87
CA ASP A 61 -11.53 13.43 -8.58
C ASP A 61 -11.96 13.44 -7.10
N ILE A 62 -11.77 12.30 -6.41
CA ILE A 62 -12.09 12.12 -4.99
C ILE A 62 -10.79 12.24 -4.18
N PRO A 63 -10.69 13.20 -3.24
CA PRO A 63 -9.54 13.32 -2.34
C PRO A 63 -9.26 12.02 -1.58
N ILE A 64 -7.99 11.70 -1.33
CA ILE A 64 -7.62 10.47 -0.61
C ILE A 64 -8.20 10.39 0.81
N ALA A 65 -8.29 11.54 1.50
CA ALA A 65 -8.90 11.65 2.83
C ALA A 65 -10.40 11.31 2.81
N GLU A 66 -11.02 11.40 1.64
CA GLU A 66 -12.43 11.12 1.38
C GLU A 66 -12.69 9.70 0.88
N ALA A 67 -11.64 8.88 0.69
CA ALA A 67 -11.69 7.49 0.24
C ALA A 67 -12.12 6.50 1.35
N GLY A 68 -13.03 6.91 2.21
CA GLY A 68 -13.54 6.13 3.33
C GLY A 68 -14.43 4.99 2.86
N ARG A 69 -14.22 3.79 3.42
CA ARG A 69 -14.96 2.58 3.03
C ARG A 69 -16.44 2.64 3.42
N GLU A 70 -16.76 3.41 4.44
CA GLU A 70 -18.13 3.70 4.89
C GLU A 70 -18.96 4.44 3.84
N ARG A 71 -18.33 5.08 2.85
CA ARG A 71 -19.01 5.74 1.72
C ARG A 71 -19.37 4.78 0.59
N VAL A 72 -19.00 3.50 0.70
CA VAL A 72 -19.31 2.45 -0.28
C VAL A 72 -20.11 1.37 0.41
N SER A 73 -21.13 0.83 -0.25
CA SER A 73 -21.85 -0.34 0.27
C SER A 73 -20.88 -1.49 0.51
N SER A 74 -21.09 -2.25 1.58
CA SER A 74 -20.30 -3.46 1.85
C SER A 74 -21.19 -4.69 1.91
N LEU A 75 -20.63 -5.89 1.81
CA LEU A 75 -21.43 -7.10 1.86
C LEU A 75 -22.26 -7.18 3.15
N LYS A 76 -21.69 -6.75 4.28
CA LYS A 76 -22.39 -6.68 5.58
C LYS A 76 -23.61 -5.75 5.56
N SER A 77 -23.67 -4.74 4.69
CA SER A 77 -24.83 -3.84 4.61
C SER A 77 -26.08 -4.49 4.00
N LEU A 78 -25.99 -5.75 3.54
CA LEU A 78 -27.15 -6.52 3.08
C LEU A 78 -27.93 -7.19 4.24
N ASN A 79 -27.42 -7.08 5.48
CA ASN A 79 -27.99 -7.49 6.77
C ASN A 79 -28.29 -8.99 6.95
N LYS A 80 -29.01 -9.62 6.01
CA LYS A 80 -29.41 -11.03 6.08
C LYS A 80 -28.38 -11.92 5.36
N SER A 81 -27.94 -13.00 6.01
CA SER A 81 -27.00 -13.96 5.43
C SER A 81 -27.44 -14.53 4.09
N GLY A 82 -28.75 -14.73 3.89
CA GLY A 82 -29.31 -15.16 2.60
C GLY A 82 -29.10 -14.13 1.49
N ASN A 83 -29.29 -12.84 1.79
CA ASN A 83 -29.04 -11.75 0.83
C ASN A 83 -27.55 -11.64 0.49
N MET A 84 -26.69 -11.74 1.50
CA MET A 84 -25.24 -11.74 1.31
C MET A 84 -24.78 -12.90 0.42
N LEU A 85 -25.30 -14.10 0.68
CA LEU A 85 -24.97 -15.29 -0.09
C LEU A 85 -25.47 -15.16 -1.54
N SER A 86 -26.73 -14.77 -1.73
CA SER A 86 -27.33 -14.52 -3.04
C SER A 86 -26.55 -13.46 -3.83
N PHE A 87 -26.08 -12.40 -3.17
CA PHE A 87 -25.25 -11.39 -3.80
C PHE A 87 -23.88 -11.94 -4.20
N LEU A 88 -23.17 -12.66 -3.32
CA LEU A 88 -21.88 -13.29 -3.65
C LEU A 88 -21.98 -14.30 -4.81
N GLN A 89 -23.09 -15.03 -4.88
CA GLN A 89 -23.37 -16.00 -5.95
C GLN A 89 -23.60 -15.30 -7.29
N SER A 90 -24.25 -14.14 -7.30
CA SER A 90 -24.64 -13.42 -8.51
C SER A 90 -23.67 -12.30 -8.92
N SER A 91 -22.75 -11.89 -8.04
CA SER A 91 -21.79 -10.82 -8.31
C SER A 91 -20.53 -11.33 -8.98
N THR A 92 -19.87 -10.48 -9.78
CA THR A 92 -18.47 -10.70 -10.16
C THR A 92 -17.57 -10.36 -8.97
N LYS A 93 -16.80 -11.34 -8.51
CA LYS A 93 -15.91 -11.26 -7.35
C LYS A 93 -14.50 -10.93 -7.82
N VAL A 94 -13.96 -9.85 -7.30
CA VAL A 94 -12.68 -9.26 -7.70
C VAL A 94 -11.76 -9.18 -6.48
N VAL A 95 -10.53 -9.64 -6.67
CA VAL A 95 -9.44 -9.47 -5.70
C VAL A 95 -8.18 -9.04 -6.43
N PHE A 96 -7.44 -8.13 -5.79
CA PHE A 96 -6.13 -7.71 -6.25
C PHE A 96 -5.08 -8.10 -5.23
N GLY A 97 -4.00 -8.69 -5.73
CA GLY A 97 -2.79 -8.98 -4.98
C GLY A 97 -1.68 -7.99 -5.32
N ARG A 98 -0.58 -8.14 -4.60
CA ARG A 98 0.70 -7.48 -4.86
C ARG A 98 1.78 -8.44 -4.42
N ASP A 99 2.95 -8.39 -5.07
CA ASP A 99 4.11 -9.16 -4.62
C ASP A 99 4.28 -9.02 -3.09
N PRO A 100 4.26 -10.12 -2.31
CA PRO A 100 4.31 -10.07 -0.86
C PRO A 100 5.49 -9.25 -0.32
N TYR A 101 6.66 -9.35 -0.94
CA TYR A 101 7.83 -8.56 -0.55
C TYR A 101 7.60 -7.05 -0.76
N SER A 102 7.10 -6.67 -1.92
CA SER A 102 6.77 -5.27 -2.25
C SER A 102 5.66 -4.72 -1.35
N ARG A 103 4.70 -5.57 -0.97
CA ARG A 103 3.59 -5.21 -0.09
C ARG A 103 4.06 -4.93 1.34
N ILE A 104 4.90 -5.79 1.91
CA ILE A 104 5.48 -5.62 3.25
C ILE A 104 6.34 -4.35 3.30
N LEU A 105 7.21 -4.14 2.32
CA LEU A 105 8.04 -2.94 2.24
C LEU A 105 7.18 -1.68 2.11
N SER A 106 6.10 -1.74 1.33
CA SER A 106 5.15 -0.63 1.23
C SER A 106 4.45 -0.34 2.55
N ALA A 107 4.15 -1.34 3.39
CA ALA A 107 3.59 -1.13 4.71
C ALA A 107 4.59 -0.45 5.64
N TYR A 108 5.84 -0.89 5.64
CA TYR A 108 6.91 -0.28 6.42
C TYR A 108 7.12 1.20 6.05
N ILE A 109 7.30 1.50 4.76
CA ILE A 109 7.54 2.87 4.29
C ILE A 109 6.39 3.78 4.71
N ASP A 110 5.16 3.30 4.56
CA ASP A 110 3.95 4.08 4.82
C ASP A 110 3.68 4.31 6.32
N LYS A 111 3.96 3.31 7.16
CA LYS A 111 3.55 3.32 8.57
C LYS A 111 4.69 3.59 9.55
N MET A 112 5.88 3.09 9.26
CA MET A 112 7.03 3.16 10.18
C MET A 112 8.06 4.20 9.75
N PHE A 113 8.37 4.28 8.46
CA PHE A 113 9.34 5.25 7.94
C PHE A 113 8.75 6.67 7.93
N SER A 114 7.52 6.79 7.42
CA SER A 114 6.79 8.07 7.35
C SER A 114 6.54 8.66 8.74
N PRO A 115 6.46 10.01 8.89
CA PRO A 115 6.10 10.64 10.15
C PRO A 115 4.70 10.24 10.63
N ASN A 116 4.63 9.27 11.54
CA ASN A 116 3.36 8.73 11.99
C ASN A 116 3.41 8.23 13.44
N PRO A 117 3.12 9.11 14.43
CA PRO A 117 3.18 8.76 15.84
C PRO A 117 2.27 7.60 16.25
N PHE A 118 1.13 7.42 15.57
CA PHE A 118 0.21 6.31 15.82
C PHE A 118 0.90 4.96 15.58
N TYR A 119 1.51 4.77 14.42
CA TYR A 119 2.17 3.50 14.09
C TYR A 119 3.52 3.33 14.80
N TRP A 120 4.23 4.42 15.10
CA TRP A 120 5.42 4.33 15.97
C TRP A 120 5.06 3.78 17.36
N LYS A 121 3.96 4.26 17.94
CA LYS A 121 3.43 3.71 19.20
C LYS A 121 2.94 2.27 19.05
N HIS A 122 2.08 1.98 18.07
CA HIS A 122 1.36 0.71 17.99
C HIS A 122 2.16 -0.44 17.35
N TRP A 123 3.06 -0.13 16.43
CA TRP A 123 3.92 -1.11 15.77
C TRP A 123 5.37 -0.99 16.25
N GLY A 124 5.90 0.23 16.34
CA GLY A 124 7.29 0.46 16.75
C GLY A 124 7.60 -0.02 18.16
N GLU A 125 6.85 0.45 19.16
CA GLU A 125 7.11 0.05 20.56
C GLU A 125 6.92 -1.46 20.78
N ARG A 126 5.95 -2.08 20.10
CA ARG A 126 5.74 -3.54 20.17
C ARG A 126 6.90 -4.30 19.51
N THR A 127 7.44 -3.77 18.42
CA THR A 127 8.64 -4.31 17.77
C THR A 127 9.83 -4.29 18.73
N LEU A 128 10.12 -3.14 19.35
CA LEU A 128 11.23 -3.02 20.30
C LEU A 128 11.04 -3.94 21.51
N LYS A 129 9.82 -4.01 22.05
CA LYS A 129 9.48 -4.92 23.15
C LYS A 129 9.73 -6.39 22.77
N MET A 130 9.30 -6.82 21.58
CA MET A 130 9.50 -8.18 21.10
C MET A 130 10.98 -8.54 20.94
N LEU A 131 11.77 -7.58 20.46
CA LEU A 131 13.22 -7.74 20.29
C LEU A 131 14.02 -7.54 21.57
N ARG A 132 13.35 -7.19 22.70
CA ARG A 132 13.99 -6.85 23.98
C ARG A 132 15.04 -5.73 23.82
N ILE A 133 14.77 -4.78 22.92
CA ILE A 133 15.59 -3.59 22.71
C ILE A 133 15.04 -2.48 23.61
N ASP A 134 15.93 -1.85 24.37
CA ASP A 134 15.56 -0.73 25.22
C ASP A 134 15.06 0.48 24.41
N LYS A 135 13.97 1.09 24.88
CA LYS A 135 13.32 2.26 24.28
C LYS A 135 14.20 3.52 24.34
N THR A 136 15.24 3.53 25.18
CA THR A 136 16.18 4.65 25.33
C THR A 136 16.90 5.03 24.03
N LYS A 137 16.92 4.14 23.02
CA LYS A 137 17.56 4.39 21.71
C LYS A 137 16.75 5.24 20.73
N GLY A 138 15.54 5.70 21.06
CA GLY A 138 14.76 6.59 20.17
C GLY A 138 13.37 6.94 20.72
N ARG A 139 12.98 8.23 20.64
CA ARG A 139 11.66 8.68 21.09
C ARG A 139 10.54 8.05 20.26
N CYS A 140 9.48 7.63 20.93
CA CYS A 140 8.30 6.98 20.34
C CYS A 140 8.57 5.71 19.50
N ALA A 141 9.78 5.14 19.52
CA ALA A 141 10.18 4.07 18.60
C ALA A 141 10.14 4.47 17.10
N SER A 142 10.42 5.74 16.79
CA SER A 142 10.45 6.29 15.42
C SER A 142 11.61 5.78 14.55
N ASN A 143 12.59 5.10 15.14
CA ASN A 143 13.81 4.61 14.50
C ASN A 143 13.86 3.08 14.28
N VAL A 144 12.72 2.40 14.42
CA VAL A 144 12.63 0.96 14.12
C VAL A 144 12.99 0.71 12.66
N THR A 145 14.03 -0.11 12.43
CA THR A 145 14.51 -0.44 11.09
C THR A 145 13.58 -1.42 10.39
N PHE A 146 13.71 -1.56 9.07
CA PHE A 146 12.93 -2.53 8.30
C PHE A 146 13.12 -3.96 8.80
N ALA A 147 14.37 -4.37 9.03
CA ALA A 147 14.69 -5.71 9.54
C ALA A 147 14.10 -5.97 10.94
N GLN A 148 14.08 -4.96 11.82
CA GLN A 148 13.43 -5.05 13.14
C GLN A 148 11.91 -5.15 13.01
N PHE A 149 11.29 -4.26 12.22
CA PHE A 149 9.86 -4.26 11.94
C PHE A 149 9.39 -5.62 11.41
N LEU A 150 10.17 -6.25 10.53
CA LEU A 150 9.82 -7.50 9.90
C LEU A 150 9.62 -8.64 10.93
N VAL A 151 10.36 -8.62 12.04
CA VAL A 151 10.18 -9.62 13.12
C VAL A 151 8.77 -9.51 13.70
N TYR A 152 8.30 -8.31 14.02
CA TYR A 152 6.94 -8.11 14.53
C TYR A 152 5.88 -8.37 13.45
N ALA A 153 6.15 -7.94 12.21
CA ALA A 153 5.24 -8.12 11.09
C ALA A 153 4.90 -9.59 10.83
N LEU A 154 5.92 -10.46 10.79
CA LEU A 154 5.77 -11.89 10.46
C LEU A 154 5.26 -12.75 11.62
N ASN A 155 5.35 -12.28 12.86
CA ASN A 155 4.86 -13.00 14.03
C ASN A 155 3.40 -12.65 14.35
N ASP A 156 3.07 -11.36 14.30
CA ASP A 156 1.84 -10.81 14.87
C ASP A 156 1.00 -10.06 13.84
N LEU A 157 1.54 -9.03 13.19
CA LEU A 157 0.73 -8.15 12.33
C LEU A 157 0.11 -8.91 11.15
N ARG A 158 0.79 -9.94 10.61
CA ARG A 158 0.20 -10.80 9.58
C ARG A 158 -1.09 -11.53 10.00
N LYS A 159 -1.42 -11.56 11.30
CA LYS A 159 -2.62 -12.20 11.84
C LYS A 159 -3.68 -11.21 12.26
N THR A 160 -3.28 -9.97 12.58
CA THR A 160 -4.13 -8.98 13.27
C THR A 160 -4.33 -7.70 12.49
N ASP A 161 -3.48 -7.40 11.51
CA ASP A 161 -3.48 -6.13 10.78
C ASP A 161 -3.76 -6.35 9.29
N VAL A 162 -4.74 -5.62 8.76
CA VAL A 162 -5.20 -5.71 7.37
C VAL A 162 -4.12 -5.34 6.34
N HIS A 163 -3.09 -4.59 6.74
CA HIS A 163 -2.00 -4.18 5.86
C HIS A 163 -0.95 -5.27 5.67
N LEU A 164 -0.81 -6.19 6.64
CA LEU A 164 0.20 -7.25 6.64
C LEU A 164 -0.42 -8.64 6.55
N MET A 165 -1.70 -8.83 6.83
CA MET A 165 -2.37 -10.12 6.68
C MET A 165 -2.30 -10.61 5.22
N PRO A 166 -1.92 -11.88 4.95
CA PRO A 166 -1.95 -12.44 3.60
C PRO A 166 -3.30 -12.18 2.93
N VAL A 167 -3.28 -11.80 1.65
CA VAL A 167 -4.49 -11.47 0.88
C VAL A 167 -5.39 -12.70 0.79
N SER A 168 -4.82 -13.88 0.57
CA SER A 168 -5.51 -15.17 0.57
C SER A 168 -6.33 -15.39 1.84
N THR A 169 -5.75 -15.05 2.99
CA THR A 169 -6.38 -15.19 4.31
C THR A 169 -7.44 -14.10 4.55
N LEU A 170 -7.09 -12.84 4.30
CA LEU A 170 -7.98 -11.70 4.54
C LEU A 170 -9.25 -11.79 3.70
N CYS A 171 -9.09 -12.17 2.43
CA CYS A 171 -10.15 -12.28 1.43
C CYS A 171 -10.79 -13.67 1.39
N ASN A 172 -10.34 -14.62 2.21
CA ASN A 172 -10.82 -16.00 2.24
C ASN A 172 -10.87 -16.63 0.83
N MET A 173 -9.75 -16.56 0.11
CA MET A 173 -9.65 -17.03 -1.28
C MET A 173 -9.79 -18.55 -1.43
N CYS A 174 -9.64 -19.32 -0.35
CA CYS A 174 -9.99 -20.75 -0.34
C CYS A 174 -11.52 -20.97 -0.26
N GLY A 175 -12.23 -20.08 0.43
CA GLY A 175 -13.68 -20.13 0.62
C GLY A 175 -14.49 -19.33 -0.40
N ILE A 176 -13.84 -18.58 -1.29
CA ILE A 176 -14.49 -17.76 -2.31
C ILE A 176 -13.77 -17.97 -3.63
N ILE A 177 -14.51 -18.42 -4.65
CA ILE A 177 -14.01 -18.48 -6.01
C ILE A 177 -14.12 -17.07 -6.60
N TYR A 178 -12.96 -16.45 -6.84
CA TYR A 178 -12.85 -15.14 -7.46
C TYR A 178 -12.91 -15.24 -8.98
N ASP A 179 -13.73 -14.38 -9.60
CA ASP A 179 -13.87 -14.30 -11.04
C ASP A 179 -12.71 -13.52 -11.68
N VAL A 180 -12.14 -12.56 -10.94
CA VAL A 180 -10.99 -11.76 -11.36
C VAL A 180 -9.96 -11.71 -10.23
N VAL A 181 -8.77 -12.21 -10.54
CA VAL A 181 -7.59 -12.21 -9.67
C VAL A 181 -6.52 -11.36 -10.34
N GLY A 182 -6.50 -10.07 -9.99
CA GLY A 182 -5.60 -9.07 -10.57
C GLY A 182 -4.33 -8.85 -9.74
N LYS A 183 -3.37 -8.14 -10.33
CA LYS A 183 -2.13 -7.75 -9.66
C LYS A 183 -1.95 -6.24 -9.73
N LEU A 184 -1.39 -5.65 -8.67
CA LEU A 184 -1.12 -4.22 -8.67
C LEU A 184 -0.09 -3.83 -9.76
N GLU A 185 0.83 -4.74 -10.06
CA GLU A 185 1.86 -4.60 -11.08
C GLU A 185 1.29 -4.57 -12.50
N THR A 186 0.09 -5.12 -12.72
CA THR A 186 -0.65 -5.14 -14.01
C THR A 186 -2.01 -4.45 -13.89
N VAL A 187 -2.14 -3.52 -12.94
CA VAL A 187 -3.43 -2.94 -12.55
C VAL A 187 -4.15 -2.26 -13.72
N ARG A 188 -3.39 -1.69 -14.67
CA ARG A 188 -3.97 -1.00 -15.83
C ARG A 188 -4.74 -1.97 -16.72
N GLU A 189 -4.09 -3.07 -17.08
CA GLU A 189 -4.64 -4.12 -17.92
C GLU A 189 -5.82 -4.83 -17.23
N ASP A 190 -5.68 -5.08 -15.92
CA ASP A 190 -6.74 -5.70 -15.11
C ASP A 190 -7.97 -4.79 -14.98
N LEU A 191 -7.78 -3.47 -14.84
CA LEU A 191 -8.86 -2.49 -14.87
C LEU A 191 -9.52 -2.41 -16.24
N ASP A 192 -8.77 -2.46 -17.34
CA ASP A 192 -9.36 -2.46 -18.69
C ASP A 192 -10.18 -3.73 -18.99
N TYR A 193 -9.77 -4.87 -18.42
CA TYR A 193 -10.59 -6.09 -18.46
C TYR A 193 -11.90 -5.90 -17.68
N LEU A 194 -11.83 -5.41 -16.44
CA LEU A 194 -13.01 -5.16 -15.59
C LEU A 194 -13.96 -4.16 -16.24
N SER A 195 -13.41 -3.08 -16.79
CA SER A 195 -14.16 -2.04 -17.49
C SER A 195 -14.94 -2.58 -18.69
N ARG A 196 -14.31 -3.41 -19.52
CA ARG A 196 -15.01 -4.07 -20.65
C ARG A 196 -16.07 -5.05 -20.18
N LYS A 197 -15.78 -5.85 -19.14
CA LYS A 197 -16.71 -6.85 -18.61
C LYS A 197 -17.99 -6.23 -18.03
N HIS A 198 -17.88 -5.05 -17.41
CA HIS A 198 -18.99 -4.40 -16.70
C HIS A 198 -19.53 -3.13 -17.40
N ASN A 199 -19.03 -2.82 -18.60
CA ASN A 199 -19.36 -1.60 -19.33
C ASN A 199 -19.12 -0.32 -18.49
N ILE A 200 -17.93 -0.23 -17.90
CA ILE A 200 -17.50 0.88 -17.03
C ILE A 200 -16.39 1.64 -17.75
N SER A 201 -16.45 2.97 -17.78
CA SER A 201 -15.40 3.77 -18.40
C SER A 201 -14.05 3.57 -17.70
N SER A 202 -13.00 3.31 -18.48
CA SER A 202 -11.59 3.37 -18.05
C SER A 202 -10.84 4.57 -18.62
N ALA A 203 -11.54 5.56 -19.17
CA ALA A 203 -10.93 6.71 -19.86
C ALA A 203 -9.92 7.47 -19.00
N PHE A 204 -10.15 7.53 -17.67
CA PHE A 204 -9.23 8.16 -16.73
C PHE A 204 -7.81 7.57 -16.76
N GLN A 205 -7.64 6.28 -17.13
CA GLN A 205 -6.33 5.63 -17.24
C GLN A 205 -5.49 6.15 -18.41
N TYR A 206 -6.15 6.80 -19.37
CA TYR A 206 -5.56 7.29 -20.62
C TYR A 206 -5.46 8.82 -20.66
N ALA A 207 -5.90 9.51 -19.62
CA ALA A 207 -5.76 10.95 -19.49
C ALA A 207 -4.27 11.35 -19.48
N LYS A 208 -3.92 12.46 -20.15
CA LYS A 208 -2.53 12.92 -20.28
C LYS A 208 -1.87 13.16 -18.92
N ASP A 209 -2.66 13.59 -17.95
CA ASP A 209 -2.26 13.91 -16.59
C ASP A 209 -2.32 12.72 -15.62
N TYR A 210 -2.73 11.51 -16.05
CA TYR A 210 -2.88 10.33 -15.17
C TYR A 210 -1.67 10.09 -14.26
N LYS A 211 -0.45 10.14 -14.82
CA LYS A 211 0.79 9.94 -14.05
C LYS A 211 0.99 11.04 -13.00
N LEU A 212 0.68 12.27 -13.34
CA LEU A 212 0.79 13.42 -12.44
C LEU A 212 -0.26 13.33 -11.33
N SER A 213 -1.51 13.00 -11.67
CA SER A 213 -2.61 12.81 -10.72
C SER A 213 -2.32 11.68 -9.75
N ALA A 214 -1.81 10.54 -10.24
CA ALA A 214 -1.36 9.44 -9.40
C ALA A 214 -0.21 9.85 -8.45
N SER A 215 0.74 10.65 -8.93
CA SER A 215 1.87 11.15 -8.13
C SER A 215 1.43 12.16 -7.07
N ASN A 216 0.54 13.06 -7.43
CA ASN A 216 -0.06 14.03 -6.53
C ASN A 216 -0.86 13.34 -5.42
N ASP A 217 -1.60 12.29 -5.72
CA ASP A 217 -2.31 11.50 -4.71
C ASP A 217 -1.37 10.98 -3.61
N VAL A 218 -0.19 10.48 -4.00
CA VAL A 218 0.87 10.08 -3.06
C VAL A 218 1.37 11.26 -2.24
N LEU A 219 1.61 12.38 -2.91
CA LEU A 219 2.12 13.60 -2.31
C LEU A 219 1.17 14.12 -1.23
N TYR A 220 -0.11 14.30 -1.57
CA TYR A 220 -1.12 14.79 -0.64
C TYR A 220 -1.28 13.86 0.55
N ASP A 221 -1.36 12.54 0.35
CA ASP A 221 -1.39 11.56 1.45
C ASP A 221 -0.18 11.70 2.39
N SER A 222 1.00 11.92 1.81
CA SER A 222 2.26 11.97 2.56
C SER A 222 2.48 13.27 3.32
N VAL A 223 1.98 14.39 2.80
CA VAL A 223 2.20 15.72 3.39
C VAL A 223 1.06 16.11 4.33
N THR A 224 -0.19 16.04 3.87
CA THR A 224 -1.34 16.60 4.59
C THR A 224 -1.50 15.99 5.99
N SER A 225 -1.40 14.67 6.09
CA SER A 225 -1.48 13.95 7.37
C SER A 225 -0.35 14.34 8.32
N ALA A 226 0.90 14.40 7.83
CA ALA A 226 2.03 14.77 8.67
C ALA A 226 1.94 16.23 9.16
N PHE A 227 1.50 17.15 8.29
CA PHE A 227 1.32 18.55 8.67
C PHE A 227 0.16 18.75 9.64
N ALA A 228 -0.93 17.97 9.50
CA ALA A 228 -2.04 17.97 10.45
C ALA A 228 -1.64 17.43 11.84
N TRP A 229 -0.67 16.51 11.90
CA TRP A 229 -0.19 15.91 13.15
C TRP A 229 1.13 16.51 13.67
N LYS A 230 1.49 17.73 13.24
CA LYS A 230 2.76 18.39 13.64
C LYS A 230 2.99 18.37 15.15
N SER A 231 1.98 18.71 15.94
CA SER A 231 2.06 18.75 17.42
C SER A 231 2.41 17.38 18.01
N ASP A 232 1.76 16.32 17.53
CA ASP A 232 2.01 14.96 17.97
C ASP A 232 3.39 14.46 17.52
N ILE A 233 3.82 14.81 16.30
CA ILE A 233 5.13 14.47 15.74
C ILE A 233 6.26 15.15 16.52
N LYS A 234 6.12 16.42 16.92
CA LYS A 234 7.12 17.18 17.69
C LYS A 234 7.45 16.53 19.04
N ARG A 235 6.56 15.72 19.61
CA ARG A 235 6.83 14.94 20.82
C ARG A 235 7.84 13.83 20.58
N CYS A 236 7.97 13.36 19.34
CA CYS A 236 8.81 12.24 18.94
C CYS A 236 10.08 12.68 18.21
N ILE A 237 9.97 13.54 17.19
CA ILE A 237 11.07 13.96 16.31
C ILE A 237 10.98 15.47 16.00
N GLY A 238 12.07 16.07 15.49
CA GLY A 238 12.07 17.46 15.03
C GLY A 238 11.30 17.65 13.71
N LEU A 239 10.89 18.89 13.41
CA LEU A 239 10.19 19.19 12.16
C LEU A 239 11.09 19.05 10.92
N ASP A 240 12.38 19.33 11.04
CA ASP A 240 13.34 19.10 9.95
C ASP A 240 13.41 17.61 9.58
N GLU A 241 13.47 16.71 10.57
CA GLU A 241 13.41 15.27 10.36
C GLU A 241 12.06 14.84 9.74
N MET A 242 10.96 15.43 10.19
CA MET A 242 9.64 15.20 9.60
C MET A 242 9.66 15.50 8.09
N GLY A 243 10.15 16.68 7.70
CA GLY A 243 10.25 17.09 6.31
C GLY A 243 11.15 16.19 5.47
N LEU A 244 12.34 15.86 5.98
CA LEU A 244 13.27 14.94 5.34
C LEU A 244 12.65 13.56 5.12
N ARG A 245 11.93 13.02 6.11
CA ARG A 245 11.23 11.72 5.97
C ARG A 245 10.11 11.77 4.93
N ILE A 246 9.34 12.87 4.86
CA ILE A 246 8.31 13.03 3.82
C ILE A 246 8.95 13.06 2.43
N TRP A 247 9.97 13.91 2.24
CA TRP A 247 10.70 14.00 0.97
C TRP A 247 11.29 12.65 0.57
N ARG A 248 11.94 11.98 1.52
CA ARG A 248 12.53 10.66 1.29
C ARG A 248 11.47 9.63 0.95
N LYS A 249 10.30 9.64 1.60
CA LYS A 249 9.18 8.74 1.25
C LYS A 249 8.80 8.88 -0.22
N LEU A 250 8.75 10.10 -0.76
CA LEU A 250 8.45 10.35 -2.17
C LEU A 250 9.54 9.81 -3.10
N GLN A 251 10.81 9.96 -2.71
CA GLN A 251 11.93 9.33 -3.43
C GLN A 251 11.86 7.80 -3.38
N LEU A 252 11.65 7.20 -2.21
CA LEU A 252 11.51 5.75 -2.04
C LEU A 252 10.36 5.17 -2.89
N ARG A 253 9.31 5.96 -3.13
CA ARG A 253 8.16 5.60 -3.96
C ARG A 253 8.41 5.75 -5.47
N GLY A 254 9.55 6.34 -5.86
CA GLY A 254 9.86 6.70 -7.25
C GLY A 254 8.98 7.81 -7.79
N ILE A 255 8.57 8.75 -6.93
CA ILE A 255 7.76 9.93 -7.30
C ILE A 255 8.66 11.15 -7.50
N ILE A 256 9.64 11.34 -6.62
CA ILE A 256 10.71 12.32 -6.78
C ILE A 256 11.99 11.58 -7.16
N ASP A 257 12.73 12.10 -8.13
CA ASP A 257 14.02 11.56 -8.51
C ASP A 257 15.00 11.66 -7.33
N SER A 258 15.66 10.54 -7.07
CA SER A 258 16.83 10.40 -6.21
C SER A 258 17.81 11.58 -6.15
N ARG A 259 18.08 12.17 -7.31
CA ARG A 259 19.14 13.16 -7.54
C ARG A 259 18.71 14.57 -7.15
N ILE A 260 17.41 14.78 -6.94
CA ILE A 260 16.88 16.07 -6.50
C ILE A 260 17.00 16.14 -4.97
N SER A 261 17.88 17.04 -4.52
CA SER A 261 18.14 17.26 -3.10
C SER A 261 16.93 17.84 -2.38
N TYR A 262 16.85 17.54 -1.07
CA TYR A 262 15.90 18.20 -0.17
C TYR A 262 16.15 19.72 -0.18
N PRO A 263 15.14 20.55 -0.49
CA PRO A 263 15.36 21.96 -0.79
C PRO A 263 15.41 22.85 0.46
N PHE A 264 15.09 22.32 1.63
CA PHE A 264 14.91 23.13 2.84
C PHE A 264 16.12 23.09 3.77
N LYS A 265 16.42 24.23 4.38
CA LYS A 265 17.43 24.38 5.44
C LYS A 265 16.81 24.10 6.81
N SER A 266 17.69 23.89 7.80
CA SER A 266 17.25 23.65 9.18
C SER A 266 16.41 24.83 9.71
N GLY A 267 15.28 24.50 10.34
CA GLY A 267 14.36 25.48 10.95
C GLY A 267 13.31 26.06 10.01
N GLU A 268 13.45 25.92 8.68
CA GLU A 268 12.48 26.50 7.72
C GLU A 268 11.07 25.88 7.87
N LEU A 269 10.97 24.67 8.41
CA LEU A 269 9.70 23.95 8.56
C LEU A 269 8.83 24.42 9.74
N GLU A 270 9.38 25.20 10.68
CA GLU A 270 8.64 25.66 11.87
C GLU A 270 7.42 26.50 11.47
N ASN A 271 7.56 27.39 10.48
CA ASN A 271 6.50 28.29 10.02
C ASN A 271 5.88 27.86 8.68
N MET A 272 6.30 26.74 8.11
CA MET A 272 5.87 26.29 6.78
C MET A 272 4.46 25.68 6.81
N THR A 273 3.60 26.04 5.86
CA THR A 273 2.29 25.39 5.68
C THR A 273 2.40 24.11 4.84
N ALA A 274 1.35 23.29 4.86
CA ALA A 274 1.31 22.08 4.05
C ALA A 274 1.33 22.42 2.55
N GLU A 275 0.61 23.47 2.17
CA GLU A 275 0.47 23.97 0.80
C GLU A 275 1.82 24.41 0.24
N THR A 276 2.61 25.14 1.03
CA THR A 276 3.96 25.53 0.65
C THR A 276 4.86 24.31 0.48
N PHE A 277 4.87 23.35 1.41
CA PHE A 277 5.69 22.14 1.26
C PHE A 277 5.27 21.33 0.02
N ILE A 278 3.96 21.24 -0.26
CA ILE A 278 3.39 20.59 -1.43
C ILE A 278 3.88 21.25 -2.72
N SER A 279 3.92 22.57 -2.81
CA SER A 279 4.34 23.25 -4.04
C SER A 279 5.79 22.91 -4.42
N PHE A 280 6.71 22.91 -3.46
CA PHE A 280 8.10 22.48 -3.69
C PHE A 280 8.18 21.00 -4.12
N CYS A 281 7.38 20.13 -3.52
CA CYS A 281 7.33 18.73 -3.96
C CYS A 281 6.77 18.58 -5.37
N GLN A 282 5.77 19.38 -5.76
CA GLN A 282 5.20 19.36 -7.11
C GLN A 282 6.22 19.81 -8.16
N GLU A 283 7.03 20.83 -7.86
CA GLU A 283 8.15 21.24 -8.72
C GLU A 283 9.15 20.10 -8.91
N ALA A 284 9.53 19.43 -7.82
CA ALA A 284 10.43 18.28 -7.87
C ALA A 284 9.83 17.08 -8.65
N ILE A 285 8.53 16.81 -8.50
CA ILE A 285 7.83 15.78 -9.28
C ILE A 285 7.86 16.12 -10.77
N LYS A 286 7.59 17.39 -11.14
CA LYS A 286 7.64 17.83 -12.54
C LYS A 286 9.05 17.72 -13.12
N ALA A 287 10.09 17.98 -12.31
CA ALA A 287 11.49 17.81 -12.70
C ALA A 287 11.92 16.33 -12.80
N SER A 288 11.15 15.40 -12.24
CA SER A 288 11.46 13.96 -12.21
C SER A 288 11.01 13.24 -13.49
N THR A 289 11.64 13.57 -14.62
CA THR A 289 11.22 13.08 -15.95
C THR A 289 11.83 11.72 -16.34
N ASP A 290 12.95 11.34 -15.72
CA ASP A 290 13.70 10.12 -16.01
C ASP A 290 13.03 8.87 -15.39
N SER A 291 12.08 8.29 -16.12
CA SER A 291 11.35 7.10 -15.67
C SER A 291 12.24 5.88 -15.44
N ALA A 292 13.38 5.78 -16.13
CA ALA A 292 14.33 4.68 -15.94
C ALA A 292 15.03 4.80 -14.59
N GLN A 293 15.46 6.01 -14.23
CA GLN A 293 16.03 6.29 -12.90
C GLN A 293 15.01 6.06 -11.77
N LEU A 294 13.76 6.53 -11.94
CA LEU A 294 12.69 6.30 -10.96
C LEU A 294 12.40 4.81 -10.73
N LYS A 295 12.52 3.98 -11.78
CA LYS A 295 12.43 2.52 -11.64
C LYS A 295 13.66 1.95 -10.94
N LYS A 296 14.87 2.36 -11.35
CA LYS A 296 16.15 1.92 -10.79
C LYS A 296 16.24 2.19 -9.29
N GLN A 297 15.87 3.40 -8.84
CA GLN A 297 15.92 3.74 -7.41
C GLN A 297 14.94 2.89 -6.59
N LYS A 298 13.76 2.55 -7.11
CA LYS A 298 12.81 1.65 -6.41
C LYS A 298 13.38 0.24 -6.26
N VAL A 299 14.04 -0.28 -7.30
CA VAL A 299 14.73 -1.58 -7.23
C VAL A 299 15.86 -1.52 -6.21
N ARG A 300 16.65 -0.45 -6.19
CA ARG A 300 17.74 -0.26 -5.22
C ARG A 300 17.22 -0.25 -3.78
N VAL A 301 16.14 0.49 -3.52
CA VAL A 301 15.47 0.55 -2.21
C VAL A 301 14.99 -0.83 -1.77
N PHE A 302 14.38 -1.59 -2.67
CA PHE A 302 13.93 -2.95 -2.40
C PHE A 302 15.10 -3.87 -2.03
N MET A 303 16.17 -3.85 -2.83
CA MET A 303 17.38 -4.66 -2.60
C MET A 303 18.05 -4.32 -1.28
N GLU A 304 18.16 -3.04 -0.92
CA GLU A 304 18.73 -2.61 0.35
C GLU A 304 17.85 -2.95 1.57
N ALA A 305 16.53 -2.82 1.42
CA ALA A 305 15.62 -3.24 2.47
C ALA A 305 15.82 -4.73 2.78
N TYR A 306 15.74 -5.59 1.77
CA TYR A 306 15.84 -7.04 1.96
C TYR A 306 17.27 -7.53 2.17
N GLY A 307 18.30 -6.81 1.70
CA GLY A 307 19.70 -7.12 1.97
C GLY A 307 20.09 -6.95 3.44
N SER A 308 19.35 -6.08 4.16
CA SER A 308 19.48 -5.93 5.62
C SER A 308 18.79 -7.05 6.43
N VAL A 309 18.07 -7.97 5.77
CA VAL A 309 17.23 -8.99 6.42
C VAL A 309 17.96 -10.33 6.47
N ARG A 310 17.92 -11.00 7.62
CA ARG A 310 18.46 -12.35 7.79
C ARG A 310 17.67 -13.36 6.95
N ASN A 311 18.38 -14.33 6.34
CA ASN A 311 17.77 -15.37 5.51
C ASN A 311 16.60 -16.11 6.18
N VAL A 312 16.68 -16.39 7.48
CA VAL A 312 15.60 -17.03 8.24
C VAL A 312 14.28 -16.24 8.19
N LEU A 313 14.34 -14.91 8.13
CA LEU A 313 13.15 -14.07 7.99
C LEU A 313 12.65 -14.05 6.54
N LEU A 314 13.54 -14.14 5.55
CA LEU A 314 13.15 -14.27 4.13
C LEU A 314 12.38 -15.57 3.90
N GLN A 315 12.89 -16.70 4.39
CA GLN A 315 12.20 -17.99 4.36
C GLN A 315 10.85 -17.94 5.08
N LYS A 316 10.78 -17.21 6.19
CA LYS A 316 9.54 -17.00 6.93
C LYS A 316 8.52 -16.15 6.18
N ILE A 317 8.94 -15.24 5.30
CA ILE A 317 8.02 -14.55 4.38
C ILE A 317 7.45 -15.58 3.40
N SER A 318 8.30 -16.35 2.71
CA SER A 318 7.87 -17.37 1.75
C SER A 318 6.88 -18.36 2.38
N ALA A 319 7.16 -18.82 3.60
CA ALA A 319 6.26 -19.71 4.34
C ALA A 319 4.94 -19.05 4.78
N ASN A 320 4.97 -17.82 5.30
CA ASN A 320 3.78 -17.14 5.80
C ASN A 320 2.84 -16.62 4.69
N TYR A 321 3.36 -16.36 3.50
CA TYR A 321 2.64 -15.81 2.36
C TYR A 321 2.59 -16.80 1.17
N GLY A 322 2.87 -18.09 1.39
CA GLY A 322 2.91 -19.11 0.32
C GLY A 322 1.66 -19.11 -0.56
N ASP A 323 0.48 -19.09 0.05
CA ASP A 323 -0.79 -18.99 -0.68
C ASP A 323 -0.88 -17.72 -1.55
N ASP A 324 -0.35 -16.58 -1.08
CA ASP A 324 -0.34 -15.34 -1.88
C ASP A 324 0.64 -15.48 -3.07
N PHE A 325 1.80 -16.10 -2.89
CA PHE A 325 2.73 -16.38 -3.99
C PHE A 325 2.05 -17.26 -5.05
N ASP A 326 1.43 -18.35 -4.63
CA ASP A 326 0.79 -19.32 -5.52
C ASP A 326 -0.45 -18.75 -6.21
N MET A 327 -1.35 -18.09 -5.47
CA MET A 327 -2.62 -17.59 -6.01
C MET A 327 -2.44 -16.46 -7.01
N PHE A 328 -1.43 -15.60 -6.81
CA PHE A 328 -1.16 -14.46 -7.69
C PHE A 328 -0.02 -14.72 -8.68
N GLY A 329 0.67 -15.86 -8.57
CA GLY A 329 1.76 -16.25 -9.46
C GLY A 329 2.99 -15.35 -9.31
N TYR A 330 3.44 -15.16 -8.07
CA TYR A 330 4.70 -14.52 -7.73
C TYR A 330 5.75 -15.56 -7.36
N ASP A 331 7.02 -15.23 -7.58
CA ASP A 331 8.14 -16.06 -7.18
C ASP A 331 8.46 -15.86 -5.68
N PRO A 332 8.41 -16.90 -4.83
CA PRO A 332 8.79 -16.81 -3.42
C PRO A 332 10.31 -16.70 -3.19
N THR A 333 11.13 -16.89 -4.22
CA THR A 333 12.60 -16.82 -4.19
C THR A 333 13.13 -16.14 -5.45
N PRO A 334 12.80 -14.86 -5.68
CA PRO A 334 13.12 -14.17 -6.93
C PRO A 334 14.63 -14.12 -7.17
N ASP A 335 15.09 -14.33 -8.40
CA ASP A 335 16.52 -14.34 -8.81
C ASP A 335 17.33 -13.15 -8.26
N MET A 336 16.69 -11.98 -8.15
CA MET A 336 17.33 -10.79 -7.59
C MET A 336 17.85 -11.02 -6.16
N PHE A 337 17.36 -12.03 -5.44
CA PHE A 337 17.79 -12.36 -4.08
C PHE A 337 19.19 -12.96 -3.99
N GLU A 338 19.72 -13.53 -5.08
CA GLU A 338 21.08 -14.09 -5.12
C GLU A 338 22.14 -13.05 -4.73
N ASN A 339 21.90 -11.78 -5.09
CA ASN A 339 22.84 -10.69 -4.88
C ASN A 339 22.55 -9.83 -3.63
N LEU A 340 21.60 -10.20 -2.76
CA LEU A 340 21.22 -9.39 -1.59
C LEU A 340 22.38 -9.13 -0.61
N ASN A 341 23.33 -10.05 -0.53
CA ASN A 341 24.50 -9.91 0.35
C ASN A 341 25.36 -8.67 0.05
N GLN A 342 25.24 -8.10 -1.15
CA GLN A 342 25.91 -6.85 -1.55
C GLN A 342 25.21 -5.59 -0.99
N PHE A 343 24.03 -5.73 -0.38
CA PHE A 343 23.14 -4.63 0.02
C PHE A 343 22.81 -4.66 1.52
N LYS A 344 23.78 -5.02 2.38
CA LYS A 344 23.56 -5.17 3.84
C LYS A 344 23.27 -3.88 4.58
N GLU A 345 23.73 -2.75 4.05
CA GLU A 345 23.49 -1.44 4.66
C GLU A 345 22.33 -0.73 3.96
N PRO A 346 21.18 -0.55 4.63
CA PRO A 346 20.01 0.07 4.03
C PRO A 346 20.13 1.59 4.05
N ARG A 347 21.13 2.13 3.34
CA ARG A 347 21.44 3.56 3.27
C ARG A 347 20.24 4.35 2.76
N PHE A 348 19.47 3.78 1.83
CA PHE A 348 18.33 4.47 1.25
C PHE A 348 17.16 4.62 2.23
N LEU A 349 17.06 3.74 3.23
CA LEU A 349 16.08 3.81 4.33
C LEU A 349 16.59 4.64 5.52
N GLN A 350 17.73 5.31 5.40
CA GLN A 350 18.26 6.28 6.36
C GLN A 350 17.92 7.67 5.85
N TRP A 351 16.96 8.33 6.48
CA TRP A 351 16.41 9.61 6.01
C TRP A 351 17.42 10.75 6.06
N ASP A 352 18.38 10.67 6.98
CA ASP A 352 19.45 11.61 7.29
C ASP A 352 20.67 11.49 6.38
N LYS A 353 20.80 10.40 5.62
CA LYS A 353 21.93 10.20 4.71
C LYS A 353 21.61 10.65 3.29
N HIS A 354 22.56 11.33 2.66
CA HIS A 354 22.48 11.61 1.23
C HIS A 354 22.40 10.30 0.43
N TRP A 355 21.56 10.27 -0.62
CA TRP A 355 21.66 9.19 -1.59
C TRP A 355 22.94 9.42 -2.39
N LEU A 356 23.88 8.49 -2.25
CA LEU A 356 25.05 8.44 -3.10
C LEU A 356 24.58 7.89 -4.44
N VAL A 357 24.66 8.73 -5.47
CA VAL A 357 24.22 8.44 -6.84
C VAL A 357 25.10 7.37 -7.47
#